data_AF-A0A1V6PK10-F1
#
_entry.id   AF-A0A1V6PK10-F1
#
_cell.length_a   1.000
_cell.length_b   1.000
_cell.length_c   1.000
_cell.angle_alpha   90.00
_cell.angle_beta   90.00
_cell.angle_gamma   90.00
#
_symmetry.space_group_name_H-M   'P 1'
#
loop_
_entity.id
_entity.type
_entity.pdbx_description
1 polymer ?
#
loop_
_entity_poly.entity_id
_entity_poly.type
_entity_poly.pdbx_seq_one_letter_code
_entity_poly.pdbx_strand_id
1 'polypeptide(L)'
;MMSLQKRDAAKAEEGKFGAVQYLPRADTTSLKIKSLTAMRIQASFDCDTCTQDTNVCHALNHIQSEIQSVEHGLHDAVLLAIPLGKNEFDLAVEQNTVSRIRQHFTDISQLRLLSSNPLFAAEFGRSFPETAFGALTQMRRQYNLAASSVSESNDPHLINWFKAQTNCIKSLQEHYQKQCINLA
;
A
#
# COMPACT_ATOMS: atom_id res chain seq x y z
N MET A 1 40.82 6.49 -81.70
CA MET A 1 40.65 7.95 -81.81
C MET A 1 39.18 8.24 -81.51
N MET A 2 38.84 8.84 -80.35
CA MET A 2 38.57 10.29 -80.19
C MET A 2 37.57 10.80 -81.27
N SER A 3 36.48 11.53 -80.98
CA SER A 3 36.06 12.28 -79.80
C SER A 3 34.62 12.81 -80.01
N LEU A 4 33.90 13.00 -78.89
CA LEU A 4 32.86 13.99 -78.55
C LEU A 4 31.73 14.36 -79.54
N GLN A 5 30.50 14.17 -79.06
CA GLN A 5 29.46 15.21 -79.08
C GLN A 5 28.82 15.36 -77.69
N LYS A 6 28.47 16.61 -77.39
CA LYS A 6 28.20 17.19 -76.07
C LYS A 6 26.69 17.41 -75.87
N ARG A 7 26.30 17.37 -74.59
CA ARG A 7 25.15 17.99 -73.91
C ARG A 7 23.79 17.29 -74.08
N ASP A 8 23.26 16.84 -72.94
CA ASP A 8 22.01 17.39 -72.43
C ASP A 8 21.96 17.36 -70.90
N ALA A 9 21.25 18.35 -70.36
CA ALA A 9 21.11 18.65 -68.95
C ALA A 9 20.02 17.80 -68.30
N ALA A 10 20.26 17.33 -67.08
CA ALA A 10 19.18 17.00 -66.15
C ALA A 10 19.65 17.29 -64.72
N LYS A 11 18.78 18.00 -64.01
CA LYS A 11 18.95 18.63 -62.71
C LYS A 11 19.30 17.61 -61.62
N ALA A 12 20.28 17.95 -60.78
CA ALA A 12 20.45 17.31 -59.49
C ALA A 12 19.36 17.85 -58.55
N GLU A 13 18.41 17.00 -58.17
CA GLU A 13 17.52 17.30 -57.04
C GLU A 13 18.30 17.10 -55.74
N GLU A 14 18.27 18.15 -54.92
CA GLU A 14 18.71 18.16 -53.55
C GLU A 14 17.89 17.14 -52.74
N GLY A 15 18.51 15.99 -52.45
CA GLY A 15 18.04 15.09 -51.41
C GLY A 15 18.19 15.78 -50.05
N LYS A 16 17.14 16.48 -49.62
CA LYS A 16 17.00 16.96 -48.23
C LYS A 16 17.07 15.74 -47.31
N PHE A 17 18.19 15.58 -46.61
CA PHE A 17 18.26 14.76 -45.41
C PHE A 17 17.31 15.36 -44.38
N GLY A 18 16.07 14.87 -44.37
CA GLY A 18 15.14 15.13 -43.28
C GLY A 18 15.78 14.61 -42.00
N ALA A 19 16.00 15.51 -41.04
CA ALA A 19 16.39 15.14 -39.69
C ALA A 19 15.39 14.11 -39.17
N VAL A 20 15.83 12.87 -38.97
CA VAL A 20 15.08 11.88 -38.22
C VAL A 20 15.12 12.36 -36.77
N GLN A 21 14.12 13.16 -36.38
CA GLN A 21 13.80 13.35 -34.97
C GLN A 21 13.38 11.99 -34.44
N TYR A 22 14.28 11.34 -33.72
CA TYR A 22 13.91 10.29 -32.79
C TYR A 22 12.99 10.91 -31.75
N LEU A 23 11.68 10.84 -32.00
CA LEU A 23 10.70 10.92 -30.94
C LEU A 23 10.92 9.67 -30.07
N PRO A 24 11.29 9.81 -28.78
CA PRO A 24 11.20 8.66 -27.90
C PRO A 24 9.74 8.23 -27.95
N ARG A 25 9.50 7.01 -28.43
CA ARG A 25 8.22 6.34 -28.27
C ARG A 25 8.09 6.19 -26.76
N ALA A 26 7.38 7.13 -26.14
CA ALA A 26 7.01 7.03 -24.76
C ALA A 26 6.25 5.72 -24.67
N ASP A 27 6.93 4.71 -24.13
CA ASP A 27 6.30 3.46 -23.75
C ASP A 27 5.40 3.82 -22.58
N THR A 28 4.18 4.26 -22.92
CA THR A 28 3.09 4.47 -21.99
C THR A 28 2.44 3.13 -21.70
N THR A 29 3.23 2.09 -21.39
CA THR A 29 2.93 1.41 -20.14
C THR A 29 2.99 2.48 -19.07
N SER A 30 1.84 3.13 -18.85
CA SER A 30 1.52 3.73 -17.58
C SER A 30 2.07 2.77 -16.54
N LEU A 31 3.20 3.15 -15.93
CA LEU A 31 3.58 2.67 -14.62
C LEU A 31 2.33 2.95 -13.82
N LYS A 32 1.45 1.95 -13.73
CA LYS A 32 0.28 1.97 -12.86
C LYS A 32 0.91 2.26 -11.52
N ILE A 33 0.83 3.51 -11.08
CA ILE A 33 1.28 3.92 -9.77
C ILE A 33 0.49 2.99 -8.86
N LYS A 34 1.14 1.99 -8.27
CA LYS A 34 0.51 1.10 -7.30
C LYS A 34 0.22 1.97 -6.08
N SER A 35 -0.94 2.60 -6.09
CA SER A 35 -1.46 3.32 -4.94
C SER A 35 -1.93 2.26 -3.96
N LEU A 36 -1.28 2.21 -2.80
CA LEU A 36 -1.70 1.33 -1.72
C LEU A 36 -2.66 2.09 -0.80
N THR A 37 -3.75 1.42 -0.47
CA THR A 37 -4.76 1.88 0.45
C THR A 37 -4.61 1.13 1.76
N ALA A 38 -4.69 1.85 2.87
CA ALA A 38 -4.86 1.21 4.17
C ALA A 38 -6.31 0.71 4.27
N MET A 39 -6.48 -0.60 4.40
CA MET A 39 -7.77 -1.24 4.62
C MET A 39 -7.69 -2.03 5.91
N ARG A 40 -8.58 -1.76 6.86
CA ARG A 40 -8.65 -2.53 8.09
C ARG A 40 -9.80 -3.51 8.03
N ILE A 41 -9.52 -4.78 8.29
CA ILE A 41 -10.52 -5.83 8.25
C ILE A 41 -10.68 -6.50 9.61
N GLN A 42 -11.88 -6.99 9.85
CA GLN A 42 -12.11 -8.06 10.80
C GLN A 42 -12.24 -9.35 10.02
N ALA A 43 -11.34 -10.29 10.29
CA ALA A 43 -11.42 -11.63 9.77
C ALA A 43 -12.30 -12.50 10.68
N SER A 44 -13.01 -13.47 10.10
CA SER A 44 -13.82 -14.42 10.88
C SER A 44 -13.04 -15.65 11.35
N PHE A 45 -11.79 -15.82 10.91
CA PHE A 45 -10.96 -16.96 11.32
C PHE A 45 -10.36 -16.72 12.71
N ASP A 46 -10.45 -17.72 13.59
CA ASP A 46 -9.92 -17.67 14.95
C ASP A 46 -8.44 -18.10 14.90
N CYS A 47 -7.55 -17.13 14.68
CA CYS A 47 -6.12 -17.41 14.56
C CYS A 47 -5.31 -16.53 15.49
N ASP A 48 -5.31 -16.92 16.76
CA ASP A 48 -4.53 -16.28 17.81
C ASP A 48 -3.03 -16.29 17.48
N THR A 49 -2.54 -17.30 16.74
CA THR A 49 -1.13 -17.41 16.32
C THR A 49 -0.66 -16.28 15.42
N CYS A 50 -1.52 -15.66 14.60
CA CYS A 50 -1.08 -14.55 13.75
C CYS A 50 -0.89 -13.25 14.54
N THR A 51 -1.42 -13.17 15.76
CA THR A 51 -1.17 -12.06 16.70
C THR A 51 0.00 -12.33 17.64
N GLN A 52 0.46 -13.58 17.69
CA GLN A 52 1.63 -13.99 18.45
C GLN A 52 2.87 -13.83 17.59
N ASP A 53 3.95 -13.32 18.18
CA ASP A 53 5.27 -13.13 17.56
C ASP A 53 5.97 -14.49 17.32
N THR A 54 5.27 -15.36 16.60
CA THR A 54 5.64 -16.74 16.35
C THR A 54 5.83 -16.92 14.86
N ASN A 55 6.92 -17.58 14.47
CA ASN A 55 7.18 -17.93 13.06
C ASN A 55 6.19 -18.97 12.50
N VAL A 56 5.14 -19.32 13.24
CA VAL A 56 4.18 -20.38 12.90
C VAL A 56 3.03 -19.84 12.03
N CYS A 57 2.56 -18.61 12.26
CA CYS A 57 1.63 -17.92 11.36
C CYS A 57 2.20 -16.58 10.89
N HIS A 58 2.48 -16.47 9.59
CA HIS A 58 2.66 -15.16 8.96
C HIS A 58 1.29 -14.60 8.57
N ALA A 59 0.88 -13.50 9.22
CA ALA A 59 -0.41 -12.85 9.00
C ALA A 59 -0.71 -12.58 7.51
N LEU A 60 0.31 -12.16 6.74
CA LEU A 60 0.19 -11.95 5.30
C LEU A 60 -0.20 -13.23 4.56
N ASN A 61 0.55 -14.32 4.75
CA ASN A 61 0.30 -15.59 4.08
C ASN A 61 -1.09 -16.13 4.41
N HIS A 62 -1.53 -15.98 5.67
CA HIS A 62 -2.87 -16.40 6.07
C HIS A 62 -3.95 -15.58 5.36
N ILE A 63 -3.85 -14.24 5.40
CA ILE A 63 -4.79 -13.36 4.69
C ILE A 63 -4.82 -13.65 3.19
N GLN A 64 -3.67 -13.85 2.56
CA GLN A 64 -3.58 -14.16 1.14
C GLN A 64 -4.23 -15.52 0.81
N SER A 65 -4.01 -16.54 1.65
CA SER A 65 -4.68 -17.85 1.52
C SER A 65 -6.20 -17.72 1.62
N GLU A 66 -6.69 -16.96 2.59
CA GLU A 66 -8.13 -16.72 2.77
C GLU A 66 -8.71 -15.98 1.56
N ILE A 67 -8.05 -14.93 1.08
CA ILE A 67 -8.45 -14.19 -0.12
C ILE A 67 -8.46 -15.11 -1.34
N GLN A 68 -7.44 -15.97 -1.50
CA GLN A 68 -7.35 -16.91 -2.61
C GLN A 68 -8.50 -17.91 -2.62
N SER A 69 -8.96 -18.34 -1.43
CA SER A 69 -10.06 -19.30 -1.28
C SER A 69 -11.41 -18.74 -1.76
N VAL A 70 -11.61 -17.43 -1.67
CA VAL A 70 -12.88 -16.76 -2.02
C VAL A 70 -12.83 -16.06 -3.39
N GLU A 71 -11.66 -15.59 -3.83
CA GLU A 71 -11.51 -14.90 -5.10
C GLU A 71 -10.13 -15.10 -5.74
N HIS A 72 -10.08 -15.96 -6.76
CA HIS A 72 -8.85 -16.24 -7.50
C HIS A 72 -8.33 -14.97 -8.19
N GLY A 73 -7.08 -14.61 -7.88
CA GLY A 73 -6.40 -13.43 -8.44
C GLY A 73 -6.38 -12.19 -7.54
N LEU A 74 -6.92 -12.25 -6.32
CA LEU A 74 -6.78 -11.16 -5.33
C LEU A 74 -5.68 -11.39 -4.29
N HIS A 75 -5.07 -12.57 -4.22
CA HIS A 75 -4.07 -12.88 -3.21
C HIS A 75 -2.88 -11.88 -3.24
N ASP A 76 -2.32 -11.59 -4.41
CA ASP A 76 -1.24 -10.61 -4.60
C ASP A 76 -1.66 -9.14 -4.40
N ALA A 77 -2.96 -8.88 -4.25
CA ALA A 77 -3.45 -7.51 -4.06
C ALA A 77 -3.17 -6.98 -2.65
N VAL A 78 -2.90 -7.88 -1.70
CA VAL A 78 -2.48 -7.54 -0.33
C VAL A 78 -0.98 -7.71 -0.23
N LEU A 79 -0.26 -6.62 -0.02
CA LEU A 79 1.21 -6.60 0.05
C LEU A 79 1.73 -6.69 1.49
N LEU A 80 0.89 -6.39 2.47
CA LEU A 80 1.21 -6.50 3.88
C LEU A 80 -0.08 -6.70 4.68
N ALA A 81 -0.01 -7.53 5.72
CA ALA A 81 -1.04 -7.65 6.74
C ALA A 81 -0.39 -7.53 8.11
N ILE A 82 -0.82 -6.53 8.90
CA ILE A 82 -0.33 -6.29 10.25
C ILE A 82 -1.45 -6.66 11.23
N PRO A 83 -1.23 -7.63 12.13
CA PRO A 83 -2.20 -7.95 13.17
C PRO A 83 -2.33 -6.79 14.16
N LEU A 84 -3.55 -6.41 14.51
CA LEU A 84 -3.83 -5.31 15.45
C LEU A 84 -4.44 -5.80 16.77
N GLY A 85 -5.02 -6.99 16.75
CA GLY A 85 -5.73 -7.60 17.87
C GLY A 85 -6.43 -8.88 17.42
N LYS A 86 -7.37 -9.37 18.23
CA LYS A 86 -8.09 -10.61 17.92
C LYS A 86 -8.86 -10.46 16.61
N ASN A 87 -8.37 -11.15 15.58
CA ASN A 87 -8.91 -11.21 14.24
C ASN A 87 -9.05 -9.84 13.53
N GLU A 88 -8.28 -8.83 13.95
CA GLU A 88 -8.26 -7.50 13.31
C GLU A 88 -6.90 -7.27 12.65
N PHE A 89 -6.92 -6.80 11.39
CA PHE A 89 -5.72 -6.62 10.59
C PHE A 89 -5.72 -5.29 9.84
N ASP A 90 -4.59 -4.60 9.82
CA ASP A 90 -4.30 -3.51 8.88
C ASP A 90 -3.66 -4.10 7.62
N LEU A 91 -4.25 -3.81 6.47
CA LEU A 91 -3.80 -4.30 5.17
C LEU A 91 -3.27 -3.16 4.32
N ALA A 92 -2.13 -3.41 3.66
CA ALA A 92 -1.68 -2.61 2.52
C ALA A 92 -2.22 -3.23 1.23
N VAL A 93 -3.24 -2.60 0.63
CA VAL A 93 -4.03 -3.17 -0.47
C VAL A 93 -3.90 -2.32 -1.72
N GLU A 94 -3.82 -2.95 -2.90
CA GLU A 94 -3.95 -2.23 -4.17
C GLU A 94 -5.32 -1.54 -4.30
N GLN A 95 -5.32 -0.21 -4.49
CA GLN A 95 -6.53 0.64 -4.45
C GLN A 95 -7.69 0.15 -5.32
N ASN A 96 -7.41 -0.43 -6.49
CA ASN A 96 -8.40 -0.93 -7.44
C ASN A 96 -9.04 -2.27 -7.03
N THR A 97 -8.53 -2.92 -5.98
CA THR A 97 -9.02 -4.21 -5.47
C THR A 97 -9.84 -4.09 -4.20
N VAL A 98 -9.79 -2.93 -3.54
CA VAL A 98 -10.47 -2.65 -2.27
C VAL A 98 -11.97 -3.00 -2.31
N SER A 99 -12.67 -2.64 -3.39
CA SER A 99 -14.10 -2.92 -3.52
C SER A 99 -14.41 -4.41 -3.58
N ARG A 100 -13.52 -5.22 -4.16
CA ARG A 100 -13.67 -6.67 -4.28
C ARG A 100 -13.33 -7.36 -2.96
N ILE A 101 -12.23 -6.98 -2.31
CA ILE A 101 -11.89 -7.49 -0.96
C ILE A 101 -13.02 -7.20 0.04
N ARG A 102 -13.66 -6.02 -0.04
CA ARG A 102 -14.82 -5.65 0.79
C ARG A 102 -16.04 -6.56 0.65
N GLN A 103 -16.18 -7.29 -0.46
CA GLN A 103 -17.31 -8.20 -0.66
C GLN A 103 -17.15 -9.49 0.16
N HIS A 104 -15.92 -9.81 0.57
CA HIS A 104 -15.59 -11.07 1.24
C HIS A 104 -15.11 -10.89 2.68
N PHE A 105 -14.53 -9.73 3.01
CA PHE A 105 -14.03 -9.43 4.35
C PHE A 105 -14.82 -8.29 4.97
N THR A 106 -15.03 -8.37 6.29
CA THR A 106 -15.69 -7.29 7.03
C THR A 106 -14.75 -6.11 7.11
N ASP A 107 -14.93 -5.12 6.21
CA ASP A 107 -14.19 -3.87 6.26
C ASP A 107 -14.66 -3.02 7.43
N ILE A 108 -13.83 -2.99 8.46
CA ILE A 108 -14.06 -2.19 9.66
C ILE A 108 -13.47 -0.78 9.52
N SER A 109 -12.89 -0.43 8.38
CA SER A 109 -12.44 0.94 8.08
C SER A 109 -13.59 1.95 8.08
N GLN A 110 -14.84 1.53 7.84
CA GLN A 110 -16.01 2.40 7.95
C GLN A 110 -16.55 2.47 9.38
N LEU A 111 -16.33 1.41 10.18
CA LEU A 111 -16.61 1.41 11.61
C LEU A 111 -15.69 2.36 12.37
N ARG A 112 -14.59 2.84 11.76
CA ARG A 112 -13.79 3.98 12.24
C ARG A 112 -14.65 5.12 12.81
N LEU A 113 -15.75 5.45 12.12
CA LEU A 113 -16.63 6.55 12.50
C LEU A 113 -17.71 6.18 13.53
N LEU A 114 -17.92 4.91 13.84
CA LEU A 114 -19.06 4.44 14.66
C LEU A 114 -18.64 3.50 15.80
N SER A 115 -17.42 3.00 15.79
CA SER A 115 -16.92 1.99 16.73
C SER A 115 -16.35 2.63 17.99
N SER A 116 -16.67 2.01 19.12
CA SER A 116 -16.06 2.27 20.43
C SER A 116 -14.73 1.54 20.61
N ASN A 117 -14.29 0.73 19.64
CA ASN A 117 -12.99 0.06 19.73
C ASN A 117 -11.90 1.13 19.88
N PRO A 118 -11.07 1.06 20.92
CA PRO A 118 -9.98 2.01 21.15
C PRO A 118 -9.04 2.23 19.95
N LEU A 119 -8.87 1.21 19.09
CA LEU A 119 -8.08 1.26 17.86
C LEU A 119 -8.71 2.17 16.78
N PHE A 120 -10.02 2.45 16.87
CA PHE A 120 -10.79 3.33 15.98
C PHE A 120 -11.11 4.68 16.63
N ALA A 121 -11.60 4.65 17.86
CA ALA A 121 -12.03 5.84 18.58
C ALA A 121 -10.88 6.83 18.83
N ALA A 122 -9.63 6.35 18.86
CA ALA A 122 -8.44 7.19 18.93
C ALA A 122 -8.26 8.12 17.71
N GLU A 123 -8.64 7.69 16.51
CA GLU A 123 -8.48 8.53 15.31
C GLU A 123 -9.46 9.73 15.31
N PHE A 124 -10.55 9.65 16.07
CA PHE A 124 -11.65 10.65 16.07
C PHE A 124 -11.87 11.36 17.41
N GLY A 125 -11.00 11.17 18.40
CA GLY A 125 -11.15 11.85 19.70
C GLY A 125 -12.28 11.30 20.58
N ARG A 126 -12.71 10.05 20.38
CA ARG A 126 -13.91 9.47 21.01
C ARG A 126 -13.62 8.46 22.12
N SER A 127 -12.36 8.35 22.52
CA SER A 127 -11.91 7.45 23.58
C SER A 127 -11.28 8.25 24.70
N PHE A 128 -11.31 7.72 25.92
CA PHE A 128 -10.53 8.28 27.01
C PHE A 128 -9.04 8.28 26.63
N PRO A 129 -8.28 9.35 26.94
CA PRO A 129 -6.92 9.51 26.46
C PRO A 129 -6.00 8.32 26.78
N GLU A 130 -6.12 7.75 27.98
CA GLU A 130 -5.32 6.60 28.44
C GLU A 130 -5.62 5.35 27.61
N THR A 131 -6.91 5.14 27.29
CA THR A 131 -7.36 3.97 26.52
C THR A 131 -6.90 4.08 25.06
N ALA A 132 -7.03 5.28 24.46
CA ALA A 132 -6.51 5.56 23.12
C ALA A 132 -4.99 5.40 23.05
N PHE A 133 -4.26 5.95 24.03
CA PHE A 133 -2.80 5.85 24.10
C PHE A 133 -2.32 4.39 24.22
N GLY A 134 -2.99 3.59 25.06
CA GLY A 134 -2.71 2.16 25.19
C GLY A 134 -2.88 1.39 23.88
N ALA A 135 -4.01 1.62 23.20
CA ALA A 135 -4.30 0.99 21.90
C ALA A 135 -3.28 1.36 20.82
N LEU A 136 -2.95 2.66 20.68
CA LEU A 136 -1.94 3.14 19.74
C LEU A 136 -0.54 2.60 20.05
N THR A 137 -0.21 2.42 21.32
CA THR A 137 1.05 1.81 21.75
C THR A 137 1.14 0.34 21.29
N GLN A 138 0.04 -0.41 21.41
CA GLN A 138 -0.04 -1.78 20.91
C GLN A 138 0.08 -1.83 19.38
N MET A 139 -0.62 -0.97 18.64
CA MET A 139 -0.49 -0.90 17.18
C MET A 139 0.94 -0.60 16.76
N ARG A 140 1.58 0.39 17.40
CA ARG A 140 2.96 0.76 17.11
C ARG A 140 3.93 -0.40 17.33
N ARG A 141 3.71 -1.22 18.36
CA ARG A 141 4.51 -2.45 18.57
C ARG A 141 4.41 -3.38 17.37
N GLN A 142 3.21 -3.62 16.84
CA GLN A 142 2.99 -4.50 15.69
C GLN A 142 3.60 -3.95 14.40
N TYR A 143 3.49 -2.64 14.18
CA TYR A 143 4.20 -1.97 13.09
C TYR A 143 5.71 -2.13 13.21
N ASN A 144 6.30 -1.93 14.41
CA ASN A 144 7.73 -2.12 14.61
C ASN A 144 8.20 -3.55 14.28
N LEU A 145 7.40 -4.58 14.60
CA LEU A 145 7.70 -5.98 14.24
C LEU A 145 7.72 -6.18 12.71
N ALA A 146 6.82 -5.52 11.98
CA ALA A 146 6.76 -5.60 10.52
C ALA A 146 7.85 -4.78 9.80
N ALA A 147 8.57 -3.90 10.51
CA ALA A 147 9.46 -2.92 9.89
C ALA A 147 10.61 -3.56 9.09
N SER A 148 11.24 -4.62 9.62
CA SER A 148 12.32 -5.32 8.94
C SER A 148 11.84 -5.95 7.63
N SER A 149 10.72 -6.68 7.66
CA SER A 149 10.15 -7.31 6.47
C SER A 149 9.76 -6.28 5.40
N VAL A 150 9.21 -5.13 5.80
CA VAL A 150 8.91 -4.04 4.86
C VAL A 150 10.19 -3.49 4.24
N SER A 151 11.25 -3.30 5.03
CA SER A 151 12.53 -2.80 4.50
C SER A 151 13.20 -3.79 3.53
N GLU A 152 13.07 -5.09 3.78
CA GLU A 152 13.61 -6.17 2.95
C GLU A 152 12.85 -6.36 1.64
N SER A 153 11.57 -5.93 1.57
CA SER A 153 10.75 -6.06 0.36
C SER A 153 11.26 -5.28 -0.85
N ASN A 154 12.07 -4.23 -0.64
CA ASN A 154 12.50 -3.27 -1.66
C ASN A 154 11.36 -2.66 -2.52
N ASP A 155 10.09 -2.75 -2.07
CA ASP A 155 8.95 -2.13 -2.75
C ASP A 155 8.78 -0.68 -2.26
N PRO A 156 9.05 0.34 -3.11
CA PRO A 156 8.94 1.74 -2.69
C PRO A 156 7.50 2.15 -2.36
N HIS A 157 6.50 1.54 -2.97
CA HIS A 157 5.09 1.84 -2.68
C HIS A 157 4.72 1.33 -1.29
N LEU A 158 5.13 0.09 -0.96
CA LEU A 158 4.91 -0.49 0.36
C LEU A 158 5.66 0.29 1.45
N ILE A 159 6.92 0.65 1.21
CA ILE A 159 7.72 1.43 2.15
C ILE A 159 7.09 2.81 2.41
N ASN A 160 6.61 3.49 1.37
CA ASN A 160 5.97 4.80 1.52
C ASN A 160 4.63 4.70 2.26
N TRP A 161 3.81 3.71 1.93
CA TRP A 161 2.57 3.42 2.65
C TRP A 161 2.82 3.16 4.14
N PHE A 162 3.80 2.31 4.45
CA PHE A 162 4.15 1.92 5.81
C PHE A 162 4.65 3.12 6.63
N LYS A 163 5.47 3.99 6.03
CA LYS A 163 5.92 5.25 6.66
C LYS A 163 4.73 6.17 6.95
N ALA A 164 3.79 6.31 6.03
CA ALA A 164 2.61 7.16 6.22
C ALA A 164 1.76 6.68 7.40
N GLN A 165 1.49 5.36 7.50
CA GLN A 165 0.74 4.79 8.61
C GLN A 165 1.50 4.92 9.94
N THR A 166 2.80 4.63 9.96
CA THR A 166 3.64 4.77 11.16
C THR A 166 3.65 6.20 11.70
N ASN A 167 3.74 7.19 10.80
CA ASN A 167 3.69 8.61 11.17
C ASN A 167 2.31 8.98 11.74
N CYS A 168 1.23 8.52 11.13
CA CYS A 168 -0.13 8.74 11.62
C CYS A 168 -0.29 8.21 13.06
N ILE A 169 0.12 6.96 13.32
CA ILE A 169 0.07 6.33 14.65
C ILE A 169 0.89 7.14 15.65
N LYS A 170 2.12 7.55 15.29
CA LYS A 170 2.99 8.35 16.16
C LYS A 170 2.36 9.69 16.53
N SER A 171 1.81 10.42 15.55
CA SER A 171 1.16 11.72 15.79
C SER A 171 -0.06 11.60 16.70
N LEU A 172 -0.88 10.56 16.52
CA LEU A 172 -2.01 10.28 17.41
C LEU A 172 -1.53 9.92 18.82
N GLN A 173 -0.47 9.11 18.94
CA GLN A 173 0.08 8.71 20.23
C GLN A 173 0.59 9.94 21.01
N GLU A 174 1.31 10.84 20.34
CA GLU A 174 1.79 12.10 20.94
C GLU A 174 0.62 13.02 21.35
N HIS A 175 -0.44 13.06 20.55
CA HIS A 175 -1.65 13.83 20.87
C HIS A 175 -2.30 13.35 22.18
N TYR A 176 -2.54 12.04 22.31
CA TYR A 176 -3.16 11.49 23.52
C TYR A 176 -2.23 11.51 24.73
N GLN A 177 -0.92 11.33 24.54
CA GLN A 177 0.04 11.47 25.63
C GLN A 177 -0.04 12.85 26.29
N LYS A 178 -0.15 13.91 25.50
CA LYS A 178 -0.32 15.28 26.01
C LYS A 178 -1.62 15.44 26.79
N GLN A 179 -2.71 14.84 26.30
CA GLN A 179 -3.99 14.87 27.01
C GLN A 179 -3.90 14.15 28.36
N CYS A 180 -3.28 12.97 28.43
CA CYS A 180 -3.08 12.25 29.69
C CYS A 180 -2.26 13.08 30.71
N ILE A 181 -1.22 13.77 30.25
CA ILE A 181 -0.40 14.64 31.13
C ILE A 181 -1.20 15.85 31.64
N ASN A 182 -2.06 16.43 30.79
CA ASN A 182 -2.87 17.59 31.17
C ASN A 182 -4.08 17.24 32.06
N LEU A 183 -4.41 15.96 32.20
CA LEU A 183 -5.45 15.45 33.09
C LEU A 183 -4.92 15.10 34.50
N ALA A 184 -3.59 14.97 34.65
CA ALA A 184 -2.88 14.63 35.89
C ALA A 184 -2.50 15.89 36.69
#